data_AF-A0A368YR96-F1
#
_entry.id   AF-A0A368YR96-F1
#
_cell.length_a   1.000
_cell.length_b   1.000
_cell.length_c   1.000
_cell.angle_alpha   90.00
_cell.angle_beta   90.00
_cell.angle_gamma   90.00
#
_symmetry.space_group_name_H-M   'P 1'
#
loop_
_entity.id
_entity.type
_entity.pdbx_description
1 polymer ?
#
loop_
_entity_poly.entity_id
_entity_poly.type
_entity_poly.pdbx_seq_one_letter_code
_entity_poly.pdbx_strand_id
1 'polypeptide(L)' 'MHLHSFFNIVPGTYNGTYKIITKTGANVISVTHDRLTPDISLKHAQVQITLETKNEDHVKDIMDTLENNNYRVKRIR' A
#
# COMPACT_ATOMS: atom_id res chain seq x y z
N MET A 1 18.11 -8.89 6.84
CA MET A 1 17.97 -8.70 5.39
C MET A 1 16.79 -7.78 5.21
N HIS A 2 16.95 -6.63 4.55
CA HIS A 2 15.87 -5.65 4.40
C HIS A 2 15.50 -5.56 2.93
N LEU A 3 14.25 -5.85 2.60
CA LEU A 3 13.73 -5.87 1.25
C LEU A 3 12.89 -4.62 1.02
N HIS A 4 13.28 -3.81 0.04
CA HIS A 4 12.48 -2.70 -0.43
C HIS A 4 11.38 -3.20 -1.36
N SER A 5 10.14 -2.89 -1.03
CA SER A 5 8.97 -3.26 -1.83
C SER A 5 8.13 -2.04 -2.16
N PHE A 6 7.65 -2.01 -3.40
CA PHE A 6 6.77 -0.98 -3.90
C PHE A 6 5.36 -1.52 -4.04
N PHE A 7 4.40 -0.77 -3.51
CA PHE A 7 2.99 -1.13 -3.52
C PHE A 7 2.20 -0.02 -4.17
N ASN A 8 1.23 -0.40 -4.99
CA ASN A 8 0.21 0.49 -5.46
C ASN A 8 -1.11 0.09 -4.83
N ILE A 9 -1.72 1.03 -4.13
CA ILE A 9 -2.93 0.85 -3.35
C ILE A 9 -4.01 1.76 -3.90
N VAL A 10 -5.16 1.17 -4.25
CA VAL A 10 -6.37 1.91 -4.59
C VAL A 10 -7.29 1.91 -3.36
N PRO A 11 -7.53 3.07 -2.71
CA PRO A 11 -8.44 3.17 -1.58
C PRO A 11 -9.89 3.01 -2.02
N GLY A 12 -10.60 2.11 -1.32
CA GLY A 12 -12.05 1.99 -1.38
C GLY A 12 -12.64 2.47 -0.06
N THR A 13 -13.20 3.69 -0.04
CA THR A 13 -13.98 4.29 1.08
C THR A 13 -13.28 4.42 2.46
N TYR A 14 -12.93 5.67 2.80
CA TYR A 14 -12.58 6.25 4.13
C TYR A 14 -11.17 6.09 4.74
N ASN A 15 -10.57 7.26 5.04
CA ASN A 15 -9.58 7.75 6.03
C ASN A 15 -8.72 6.82 6.94
N GLY A 16 -8.52 5.53 6.64
CA GLY A 16 -7.78 4.60 7.52
C GLY A 16 -6.41 4.12 7.00
N THR A 17 -6.03 4.45 5.77
CA THR A 17 -5.02 3.70 4.99
C THR A 17 -3.64 3.67 5.64
N TYR A 18 -3.21 4.79 6.20
CA TYR A 18 -1.91 4.91 6.84
C TYR A 18 -1.80 4.13 8.16
N LYS A 19 -2.91 4.05 8.92
CA LYS A 19 -2.92 3.43 10.24
C LYS A 19 -2.80 1.90 10.17
N ILE A 20 -3.15 1.32 9.03
CA ILE A 20 -3.07 -0.12 8.81
C ILE A 20 -1.64 -0.51 8.44
N ILE A 21 -0.99 0.26 7.56
CA ILE A 21 0.40 0.01 7.16
C ILE A 21 1.33 0.13 8.35
N THR A 22 1.19 1.17 9.18
CA THR A 22 2.04 1.33 10.36
C THR A 22 1.87 0.22 11.41
N LYS A 23 0.71 -0.46 11.44
CA LYS A 23 0.49 -1.63 12.32
C LYS A 23 1.23 -2.89 11.88
N THR A 24 1.62 -3.00 10.61
CA THR A 24 2.35 -4.17 10.10
C THR A 24 3.80 -4.23 10.62
N GLY A 25 4.33 -3.12 11.13
CA GLY A 25 5.72 -3.02 11.55
C GLY A 25 6.71 -2.85 10.39
N ALA A 26 6.22 -2.57 9.18
CA ALA A 26 7.02 -2.12 8.05
C ALA A 26 7.42 -0.65 8.20
N ASN A 27 8.65 -0.32 7.81
CA ASN A 27 9.10 1.07 7.77
C ASN A 27 8.62 1.72 6.47
N VAL A 28 7.96 2.87 6.55
CA VAL A 28 7.46 3.59 5.37
C VAL A 28 8.52 4.55 4.88
N ILE A 29 9.06 4.30 3.69
CA ILE A 29 10.12 5.14 3.09
C ILE A 29 9.51 6.33 2.36
N SER A 30 8.48 6.10 1.56
CA SER A 30 7.82 7.16 0.82
C SER A 30 6.37 6.81 0.52
N VAL A 31 5.54 7.85 0.41
CA VAL A 31 4.16 7.74 -0.04
C VAL A 31 3.86 8.83 -1.05
N THR A 32 3.42 8.43 -2.23
CA THR A 32 3.08 9.33 -3.34
C THR A 32 1.62 9.13 -3.71
N HIS A 33 0.85 10.21 -3.72
CA HIS A 33 -0.53 10.19 -4.20
C HIS A 33 -0.56 10.59 -5.67
N ASP A 34 -1.05 9.70 -6.53
CA ASP A 34 -1.35 10.02 -7.91
C ASP A 34 -2.86 10.20 -8.07
N ARG A 35 -3.27 11.43 -8.38
CA ARG A 35 -4.67 11.82 -8.66
C ARG A 35 -4.91 12.05 -10.16
N LEU A 36 -3.90 11.88 -11.00
CA LEU A 36 -3.95 12.22 -12.42
C LEU A 36 -4.11 10.99 -13.33
N THR A 37 -4.23 9.79 -12.76
CA THR A 37 -4.50 8.57 -13.54
C THR A 37 -5.86 8.68 -14.27
N PRO A 38 -5.90 8.72 -15.61
CA PRO A 38 -7.11 9.02 -16.38
C PRO A 38 -8.26 8.01 -16.25
N ASP A 39 -7.96 6.82 -15.71
CA ASP A 39 -8.85 5.65 -15.71
C ASP A 39 -9.50 5.39 -14.33
N ILE A 40 -9.27 6.28 -13.38
CA ILE A 40 -9.82 6.18 -12.05
C ILE A 40 -10.90 7.25 -11.93
N SER A 41 -12.16 6.82 -11.98
CA SER A 41 -13.33 7.67 -11.69
C SER A 41 -13.01 8.62 -10.54
N LEU A 42 -13.39 9.89 -10.66
CA LEU A 42 -13.16 11.04 -9.75
C LEU A 42 -13.30 10.79 -8.23
N LYS A 43 -13.74 9.58 -7.82
CA LYS A 43 -13.95 9.11 -6.45
C LYS A 43 -12.84 8.19 -5.89
N HIS A 44 -11.84 7.78 -6.67
CA HIS A 44 -10.74 6.96 -6.15
C HIS A 44 -9.37 7.62 -6.40
N ALA A 45 -8.47 7.53 -5.42
CA ALA A 45 -7.09 7.99 -5.54
C ALA A 45 -6.17 6.78 -5.77
N GLN A 46 -5.02 6.96 -6.40
CA GLN A 46 -3.99 5.93 -6.41
C GLN A 46 -2.88 6.33 -5.46
N VAL A 47 -2.39 5.40 -4.63
CA VAL A 47 -1.30 5.67 -3.69
C VAL A 47 -0.19 4.68 -3.94
N GLN A 48 1.00 5.19 -4.26
CA GLN A 48 2.22 4.41 -4.33
C GLN A 48 2.97 4.53 -3.01
N ILE A 49 3.36 3.39 -2.45
CA ILE A 49 4.01 3.30 -1.15
C ILE A 49 5.25 2.45 -1.29
N THR A 50 6.36 2.97 -0.78
CA THR A 50 7.61 2.23 -0.67
C THR A 50 7.79 1.81 0.78
N LEU A 51 7.89 0.52 1.02
CA LEU A 51 8.12 -0.03 2.35
C LEU A 51 9.46 -0.75 2.42
N GLU A 52 10.12 -0.62 3.55
CA GLU A 52 11.17 -1.53 3.96
C GLU A 52 10.53 -2.70 4.73
N THR A 53 10.79 -3.92 4.26
CA THR A 53 10.25 -5.15 4.80
C THR A 53 11.37 -6.08 5.24
N LYS A 54 11.04 -7.09 6.06
CA LYS A 54 12.03 -7.96 6.70
C LYS A 54 12.42 -9.15 5.82
N ASN A 55 11.46 -9.64 5.04
CA ASN A 55 11.57 -10.79 4.15
C ASN A 55 10.28 -10.87 3.32
N GLU A 56 10.20 -11.86 2.42
CA GLU A 56 9.03 -12.11 1.58
C GLU A 56 7.78 -12.50 2.39
N ASP A 57 7.92 -13.21 3.52
CA ASP A 57 6.79 -13.53 4.40
C ASP A 57 6.15 -12.26 4.98
N HIS A 58 6.98 -11.31 5.43
CA HIS A 58 6.50 -10.02 5.89
C HIS A 58 5.80 -9.23 4.77
N VAL A 59 6.27 -9.32 3.52
CA VAL A 59 5.56 -8.73 2.37
C VAL A 59 4.17 -9.34 2.22
N LYS A 60 4.06 -10.67 2.34
CA LYS A 60 2.78 -11.37 2.26
C LYS A 60 1.82 -10.94 3.37
N ASP A 61 2.29 -10.87 4.62
CA ASP A 61 1.47 -10.43 5.77
C ASP A 61 0.93 -9.01 5.57
N ILE A 62 1.75 -8.10 5.00
CA ILE A 62 1.34 -6.73 4.66
C ILE A 62 0.25 -6.73 3.58
N MET A 63 0.43 -7.51 2.51
CA MET A 63 -0.55 -7.63 1.42
C MET A 63 -1.89 -8.16 1.95
N ASP A 64 -1.87 -9.27 2.70
CA ASP A 64 -3.06 -9.89 3.28
C ASP A 64 -3.77 -8.93 4.24
N THR A 65 -3.01 -8.18 5.05
CA THR A 65 -3.57 -7.16 5.95
C THR A 65 -4.28 -6.05 5.17
N LEU A 66 -3.69 -5.56 4.08
CA LEU A 66 -4.28 -4.52 3.24
C LEU A 66 -5.55 -5.02 2.54
N GLU A 67 -5.51 -6.21 1.95
CA GLU A 67 -6.67 -6.81 1.27
C GLU A 67 -7.83 -7.06 2.25
N ASN A 68 -7.54 -7.59 3.44
CA ASN A 68 -8.53 -7.80 4.51
C ASN A 68 -9.17 -6.49 5.02
N ASN A 69 -8.53 -5.35 4.78
CA ASN A 69 -9.07 -4.02 5.10
C ASN A 69 -9.73 -3.35 3.89
N ASN A 70 -10.13 -4.12 2.87
CA ASN A 70 -10.80 -3.67 1.65
C ASN A 70 -9.94 -2.76 0.74
N TYR A 71 -8.61 -2.82 0.87
CA TYR A 71 -7.71 -2.17 -0.08
C TYR A 71 -7.43 -3.07 -1.27
N ARG A 72 -7.49 -2.52 -2.48
CA ARG A 72 -6.94 -3.19 -3.65
C ARG A 72 -5.47 -2.84 -3.73
N VAL A 73 -4.61 -3.81 -3.43
CA VAL A 73 -3.16 -3.63 -3.46
C VAL A 73 -2.54 -4.46 -4.59
N LYS A 74 -1.52 -3.90 -5.22
CA LYS A 74 -0.68 -4.60 -6.19
C LYS A 74 0.77 -4.33 -5.85
N ARG A 75 1.55 -5.40 -5.67
CA ARG A 75 3.01 -5.29 -5.60
C ARG A 75 3.55 -4.97 -6.99
N ILE A 76 4.43 -3.98 -7.06
CA ILE A 76 5.15 -3.58 -8.27
C ILE A 76 6.61 -4.02 -8.09
N ARG A 77 7.19 -4.60 -9.13
CA ARG A 77 8.61 -4.98 -9.19
C ARG A 77 9.39 -3.95 -9.99
#